data_AF-A0A661HVZ7-F1
#
_entry.id   AF-A0A661HVZ7-F1
#
_cell.length_a   1.000
_cell.length_b   1.000
_cell.length_c   1.000
_cell.angle_alpha   90.00
_cell.angle_beta   90.00
_cell.angle_gamma   90.00
#
_symmetry.space_group_name_H-M   'P 1'
#
loop_
_entity.id
_entity.type
_entity.pdbx_description
1 polymer ?
#
loop_
_entity_poly.entity_id
_entity_poly.type
_entity_poly.pdbx_seq_one_letter_code
_entity_poly.pdbx_strand_id
1 'polypeptide(L)'
;MKNEIKKIDRDYVVLRVTDWKQRLDHLFSDISDWSKNVKEDIEIKQYDIPQAREELMSKFDVEPMTINSLVLSDTDSRASFIPLGLWVIGSNGRVNISTKKHQYILFDLGDDNTSPLWTLVNPTHRKERISFNKEALTKIIKDEELFE
;
A
#
# COMPACT_ATOMS: atom_id res chain seq x y z
N MET A 1 -2.26 -25.18 -16.18
CA MET A 1 -2.93 -24.03 -16.83
C MET A 1 -1.93 -23.37 -17.76
N LYS A 2 -2.29 -23.12 -19.02
CA LYS A 2 -1.42 -22.36 -19.93
C LYS A 2 -1.39 -20.91 -19.45
N ASN A 3 -0.19 -20.38 -19.18
CA ASN A 3 0.00 -18.94 -19.01
C ASN A 3 -0.23 -18.30 -20.37
N GLU A 4 -1.45 -17.81 -20.63
CA GLU A 4 -1.64 -16.83 -21.70
C GLU A 4 -0.79 -15.62 -21.35
N ILE A 5 0.17 -15.31 -22.22
CA ILE A 5 0.98 -14.09 -22.10
C ILE A 5 0.00 -12.94 -22.30
N LYS A 6 -0.38 -12.29 -21.20
CA LYS A 6 -1.27 -11.12 -21.20
C LYS A 6 -0.62 -10.06 -22.07
N LYS A 7 -1.31 -9.64 -23.14
CA LYS A 7 -0.82 -8.60 -24.04
C LYS A 7 -0.75 -7.30 -23.24
N ILE A 8 0.47 -6.76 -23.10
CA ILE A 8 0.67 -5.44 -22.49
C ILE A 8 0.49 -4.40 -23.59
N ASP A 9 -0.61 -3.65 -23.51
CA ASP A 9 -0.88 -2.48 -24.33
C ASP A 9 -1.40 -1.32 -23.46
N ARG A 10 -1.73 -0.20 -24.09
CA ARG A 10 -2.16 1.02 -23.40
C ARG A 10 -3.38 0.78 -22.51
N ASP A 11 -4.37 0.04 -23.01
CA ASP A 11 -5.61 -0.22 -22.28
C ASP A 11 -5.34 -1.06 -21.02
N TYR A 12 -4.44 -2.05 -21.13
CA TYR A 12 -3.97 -2.80 -19.96
C TYR A 12 -3.31 -1.88 -18.91
N VAL A 13 -2.44 -0.96 -19.33
CA VAL A 13 -1.75 -0.04 -18.40
C VAL A 13 -2.75 0.91 -17.74
N VAL A 14 -3.69 1.48 -18.49
CA VAL A 14 -4.76 2.35 -17.95
C VAL A 14 -5.62 1.60 -16.93
N LEU A 15 -6.04 0.38 -17.27
CA LEU A 15 -6.84 -0.47 -16.38
C LEU A 15 -6.12 -0.68 -15.05
N ARG A 16 -4.83 -1.00 -15.11
CA ARG A 16 -4.05 -1.35 -13.94
C ARG A 16 -3.70 -0.16 -13.06
N VAL A 17 -3.40 0.98 -13.66
CA VAL A 17 -3.23 2.24 -12.91
C VAL A 17 -4.54 2.60 -12.20
N THR A 18 -5.70 2.41 -12.85
CA THR A 18 -7.03 2.65 -12.26
C THR A 18 -7.34 1.71 -11.10
N ASP A 19 -7.14 0.40 -11.30
CA ASP A 19 -7.30 -0.65 -10.27
C ASP A 19 -6.39 -0.36 -9.07
N TRP A 20 -5.14 0.05 -9.30
CA TRP A 20 -4.22 0.41 -8.22
C TRP A 20 -4.74 1.56 -7.35
N LYS A 21 -5.25 2.62 -7.96
CA LYS A 21 -5.85 3.74 -7.21
C LYS A 21 -7.02 3.26 -6.36
N GLN A 22 -7.92 2.44 -6.92
CA GLN A 22 -9.07 1.91 -6.19
C GLN A 22 -8.64 1.05 -4.99
N ARG A 23 -7.62 0.20 -5.17
CA ARG A 23 -7.04 -0.59 -4.08
C ARG A 23 -6.48 0.28 -2.95
N LEU A 24 -5.75 1.34 -3.30
CA LEU A 24 -5.23 2.30 -2.33
C LEU A 24 -6.36 3.04 -1.59
N ASP A 25 -7.39 3.49 -2.31
CA ASP A 25 -8.53 4.18 -1.71
C ASP A 25 -9.26 3.27 -0.70
N HIS A 26 -9.48 2.00 -1.05
CA HIS A 26 -10.06 1.02 -0.12
C HIS A 26 -9.13 0.73 1.07
N LEU A 27 -7.84 0.52 0.84
CA LEU A 27 -6.86 0.30 1.91
C LEU A 27 -6.86 1.45 2.92
N PHE A 28 -6.86 2.71 2.46
CA PHE A 28 -6.84 3.86 3.36
C PHE A 28 -8.18 4.11 4.03
N SER A 29 -9.29 3.73 3.41
CA SER A 29 -10.60 3.68 4.08
C SER A 29 -10.58 2.69 5.23
N ASP A 30 -10.11 1.46 4.99
CA ASP A 30 -10.00 0.40 5.99
C ASP A 30 -9.10 0.84 7.16
N ILE A 31 -7.92 1.40 6.86
CA ILE A 31 -7.00 1.89 7.90
C ILE A 31 -7.66 3.00 8.72
N SER A 32 -8.34 3.95 8.06
CA SER A 32 -9.02 5.04 8.75
C SER A 32 -10.10 4.50 9.69
N ASP A 33 -10.89 3.52 9.25
CA ASP A 33 -11.94 2.92 10.08
C ASP A 33 -11.38 2.07 11.23
N TRP A 34 -10.33 1.30 10.99
CA TRP A 34 -9.67 0.52 12.03
C TRP A 34 -9.03 1.41 13.09
N SER A 35 -8.43 2.53 12.69
CA SER A 35 -7.69 3.44 13.58
C SER A 35 -8.56 4.15 14.62
N LYS A 36 -9.83 4.44 14.31
CA LYS A 36 -10.81 5.08 15.22
C LYS A 36 -10.98 4.34 16.56
N ASN A 37 -10.65 3.05 16.60
CA ASN A 37 -10.81 2.20 17.79
C ASN A 37 -9.49 1.93 18.52
N VAL A 38 -8.37 2.52 18.07
CA VAL A 38 -7.04 2.25 18.64
C VAL A 38 -6.68 3.25 19.73
N LYS A 39 -6.91 4.55 19.47
CA LYS A 39 -6.73 5.65 20.43
C LYS A 39 -7.75 6.76 20.13
N GLU A 40 -8.20 7.45 21.18
CA GLU A 40 -9.21 8.52 21.06
C GLU A 40 -8.69 9.77 20.35
N ASP A 41 -7.39 10.04 20.44
CA ASP A 41 -6.72 11.26 19.98
C ASP A 41 -5.95 11.09 18.67
N ILE A 42 -6.15 9.98 17.94
CA ILE A 42 -5.44 9.74 16.69
C ILE A 42 -5.96 10.67 15.59
N GLU A 43 -5.06 11.49 15.05
CA GLU A 43 -5.32 12.33 13.90
C GLU A 43 -5.02 11.53 12.62
N ILE A 44 -5.99 11.57 11.69
CA ILE A 44 -5.88 10.92 10.39
C ILE A 44 -5.76 12.01 9.33
N LYS A 45 -4.60 12.08 8.66
CA LYS A 45 -4.35 13.01 7.57
C LYS A 45 -4.15 12.26 6.26
N GLN A 46 -4.91 12.63 5.24
CA GLN A 46 -4.72 12.16 3.88
C GLN A 46 -4.12 13.27 3.02
N TYR A 47 -3.22 12.90 2.11
CA TYR A 47 -2.63 13.82 1.15
C TYR A 47 -2.68 13.22 -0.23
N ASP A 48 -3.16 14.02 -1.17
CA ASP A 48 -3.03 13.78 -2.59
C ASP A 48 -1.57 13.97 -3.01
N ILE A 49 -0.99 12.93 -3.61
CA ILE A 49 0.36 12.97 -4.18
C ILE A 49 0.29 12.53 -5.66
N PRO A 50 1.13 13.12 -6.53
CA PRO A 50 1.25 12.60 -7.88
C PRO A 50 1.87 11.20 -7.85
N GLN A 51 1.25 10.24 -8.55
CA GLN A 51 1.86 8.94 -8.78
C GLN A 51 3.18 9.14 -9.54
N ALA A 52 4.20 8.37 -9.18
CA ALA A 52 5.42 8.31 -9.99
C ALA A 52 5.08 7.86 -11.41
N ARG A 53 5.65 8.54 -12.43
CA ARG A 53 5.52 8.07 -13.81
C ARG A 53 6.41 6.83 -14.00
N GLU A 54 5.79 5.66 -14.04
CA GLU A 54 6.49 4.38 -14.18
C GLU A 54 6.81 4.07 -15.66
N GLU A 55 7.73 3.12 -15.91
CA GLU A 55 8.25 2.82 -17.26
C GLU A 55 7.12 2.43 -18.24
N LEU A 56 6.22 1.53 -17.84
CA LEU A 56 5.10 1.12 -18.68
C LEU A 56 4.16 2.29 -19.02
N MET A 57 3.98 3.23 -18.09
CA MET A 57 3.17 4.42 -18.34
C MET A 57 3.82 5.31 -19.40
N SER A 58 5.13 5.51 -19.29
CA SER A 58 5.91 6.26 -20.28
C SER A 58 5.89 5.58 -21.65
N LYS A 59 6.03 4.25 -21.68
CA LYS A 59 6.05 3.46 -22.91
C LYS A 59 4.73 3.50 -23.69
N PHE A 60 3.61 3.57 -22.98
CA PHE A 60 2.26 3.52 -23.57
C PHE A 60 1.52 4.84 -23.52
N ASP A 61 2.21 5.95 -23.23
CA ASP A 61 1.65 7.29 -23.14
C ASP A 61 0.40 7.36 -22.24
N VAL A 62 0.57 6.85 -21.01
CA VAL A 62 -0.42 6.89 -19.94
C VAL A 62 0.05 7.90 -18.90
N GLU A 63 -0.80 8.88 -18.60
CA GLU A 63 -0.50 9.90 -17.61
C GLU A 63 -0.56 9.36 -16.18
N PRO A 64 0.34 9.81 -15.28
CA PRO A 64 0.22 9.56 -13.86
C PRO A 64 -1.09 10.09 -13.28
N MET A 65 -1.66 9.33 -12.35
CA MET A 65 -2.83 9.79 -11.59
C MET A 65 -2.43 10.43 -10.27
N THR A 66 -3.36 11.15 -9.66
CA THR A 66 -3.25 11.51 -8.25
C THR A 66 -3.65 10.32 -7.39
N ILE A 67 -2.81 9.97 -6.42
CA ILE A 67 -3.04 8.88 -5.48
C ILE A 67 -2.94 9.40 -4.04
N ASN A 68 -3.59 8.69 -3.13
CA ASN A 68 -3.62 9.06 -1.73
C ASN A 68 -2.35 8.58 -0.99
N SER A 69 -1.96 9.33 0.02
CA SER A 69 -1.07 8.86 1.09
C SER A 69 -1.73 9.15 2.43
N LEU A 70 -1.38 8.39 3.46
CA LEU A 70 -2.01 8.46 4.76
C LEU A 70 -0.97 8.66 5.86
N VAL A 71 -1.22 9.58 6.77
CA VAL A 71 -0.47 9.73 8.01
C VAL A 71 -1.45 9.59 9.18
N LEU A 72 -1.10 8.70 10.10
CA LEU A 72 -1.72 8.57 11.40
C LEU A 72 -0.76 9.17 12.44
N SER A 73 -1.25 10.03 13.32
CA SER A 73 -0.40 10.60 14.38
C SER A 73 -1.19 10.98 15.61
N ASP A 74 -0.56 10.83 16.78
CA ASP A 74 -0.99 11.43 18.04
C ASP A 74 0.21 12.20 18.64
N THR A 75 0.16 12.56 19.92
CA THR A 75 1.26 13.26 20.61
C THR A 75 2.57 12.48 20.61
N ASP A 76 2.52 11.14 20.69
CA ASP A 76 3.66 10.26 20.96
C ASP A 76 3.97 9.30 19.81
N SER A 77 3.10 9.15 18.82
CA SER A 77 3.22 8.21 17.71
C SER A 77 2.98 8.88 16.37
N ARG A 78 3.62 8.34 15.33
CA ARG A 78 3.37 8.72 13.94
C ARG A 78 3.64 7.52 13.06
N ALA A 79 2.68 7.15 12.23
CA ALA A 79 2.80 6.14 11.18
C ALA A 79 2.44 6.77 9.83
N SER A 80 3.31 6.64 8.84
CA SER A 80 3.07 7.15 7.47
C SER A 80 2.99 5.99 6.49
N PHE A 81 2.00 6.02 5.61
CA PHE A 81 1.73 5.03 4.57
C PHE A 81 1.85 5.71 3.21
N ILE A 82 2.95 5.46 2.52
CA ILE A 82 3.32 6.14 1.27
C ILE A 82 3.36 5.13 0.13
N PRO A 83 2.43 5.18 -0.84
CA PRO A 83 2.52 4.36 -2.04
C PRO A 83 3.78 4.71 -2.84
N LEU A 84 4.49 3.71 -3.33
CA LEU A 84 5.72 3.92 -4.12
C LEU A 84 5.63 3.48 -5.57
N GLY A 85 4.85 2.45 -5.89
CA GLY A 85 4.75 1.99 -7.26
C GLY A 85 3.81 0.80 -7.41
N LEU A 86 3.24 0.69 -8.60
CA LEU A 86 2.35 -0.38 -9.01
C LEU A 86 3.15 -1.57 -9.55
N TRP A 87 4.18 -1.32 -10.36
CA TRP A 87 4.90 -2.35 -11.11
C TRP A 87 6.06 -2.95 -10.32
N VAL A 88 5.72 -3.60 -9.21
CA VAL A 88 6.68 -4.31 -8.38
C VAL A 88 6.62 -5.80 -8.66
N ILE A 89 7.75 -6.40 -9.05
CA ILE A 89 7.84 -7.81 -9.44
C ILE A 89 7.24 -8.70 -8.33
N GLY A 90 6.22 -9.48 -8.70
CA GLY A 90 5.55 -10.43 -7.81
C GLY A 90 4.49 -9.82 -6.89
N SER A 91 4.04 -8.58 -7.15
CA SER A 91 2.97 -7.92 -6.39
C SER A 91 2.17 -6.95 -7.27
N ASN A 92 0.97 -6.59 -6.80
CA ASN A 92 0.07 -5.61 -7.38
C ASN A 92 0.25 -4.20 -6.82
N GLY A 93 1.43 -3.93 -6.27
CA GLY A 93 1.81 -2.62 -5.79
C GLY A 93 2.47 -2.67 -4.42
N ARG A 94 3.08 -1.54 -4.06
CA ARG A 94 3.86 -1.37 -2.84
C ARG A 94 3.51 -0.08 -2.13
N VAL A 95 3.27 -0.19 -0.83
CA VAL A 95 3.18 0.92 0.12
C VAL A 95 4.30 0.78 1.14
N ASN A 96 5.07 1.85 1.33
CA ASN A 96 6.02 1.91 2.44
C ASN A 96 5.31 2.40 3.69
N ILE A 97 5.63 1.77 4.81
CA ILE A 97 5.14 2.17 6.13
C ILE A 97 6.34 2.56 6.97
N SER A 98 6.29 3.75 7.56
CA SER A 98 7.33 4.21 8.48
C SER A 98 6.69 4.69 9.78
N THR A 99 7.18 4.18 10.90
CA THR A 99 6.88 4.69 12.24
C THR A 99 8.08 5.44 12.80
N LYS A 100 8.05 5.80 14.09
CA LYS A 100 9.22 6.40 14.75
C LYS A 100 10.37 5.39 14.91
N LYS A 101 10.06 4.12 15.19
CA LYS A 101 11.09 3.08 15.44
C LYS A 101 11.27 2.10 14.29
N HIS A 102 10.25 1.85 13.47
CA HIS A 102 10.23 0.75 12.53
C HIS A 102 9.92 1.19 11.10
N GLN A 103 10.34 0.36 10.16
CA GLN A 103 9.98 0.49 8.74
C GLN A 103 9.45 -0.84 8.24
N TYR A 104 8.34 -0.80 7.51
CA TYR A 104 7.71 -1.97 6.91
C TYR A 104 7.43 -1.70 5.43
N ILE A 105 7.33 -2.79 4.67
CA ILE A 105 6.85 -2.75 3.29
C ILE A 105 5.55 -3.53 3.24
N LEU A 106 4.51 -2.90 2.69
CA LEU A 106 3.23 -3.52 2.44
C LEU A 106 3.10 -3.79 0.94
N PHE A 107 2.96 -5.06 0.58
CA PHE A 107 2.69 -5.50 -0.78
C PHE A 107 1.24 -5.92 -0.93
N ASP A 108 0.63 -5.63 -2.07
CA ASP A 108 -0.56 -6.37 -2.49
C ASP A 108 -0.11 -7.65 -3.21
N LEU A 109 -0.31 -8.82 -2.62
CA LEU A 109 0.02 -10.10 -3.23
C LEU A 109 -1.19 -10.79 -3.88
N GLY A 110 -2.31 -10.06 -4.04
CA GLY A 110 -3.48 -10.57 -4.76
C GLY A 110 -3.18 -10.72 -6.26
N ASP A 111 -3.99 -11.48 -6.96
CA ASP A 111 -3.94 -11.57 -8.42
C ASP A 111 -4.67 -10.35 -9.05
N ASP A 112 -4.35 -10.06 -10.31
CA ASP A 112 -5.11 -9.10 -11.13
C ASP A 112 -6.62 -9.41 -11.05
N ASN A 113 -7.44 -8.41 -10.75
CA ASN A 113 -8.91 -8.51 -10.63
C ASN A 113 -9.44 -9.35 -9.46
N THR A 114 -8.59 -9.71 -8.49
CA THR A 114 -9.04 -10.34 -7.22
C THR A 114 -8.95 -9.34 -6.06
N SER A 115 -9.57 -9.68 -4.93
CA SER A 115 -9.43 -8.89 -3.70
C SER A 115 -7.95 -8.72 -3.33
N PRO A 116 -7.51 -7.53 -2.87
CA PRO A 116 -6.14 -7.31 -2.49
C PRO A 116 -5.74 -8.24 -1.33
N LEU A 117 -4.51 -8.76 -1.40
CA LEU A 117 -3.89 -9.56 -0.34
C LEU A 117 -2.74 -8.76 0.28
N TRP A 118 -3.12 -7.77 1.09
CA TRP A 118 -2.18 -6.88 1.77
C TRP A 118 -1.28 -7.66 2.74
N THR A 119 0.01 -7.66 2.46
CA THR A 119 1.02 -8.45 3.18
C THR A 119 2.18 -7.56 3.62
N LEU A 120 2.44 -7.54 4.92
CA LEU A 120 3.57 -6.82 5.50
C LEU A 120 4.85 -7.66 5.45
N VAL A 121 5.96 -6.98 5.21
CA VAL A 121 7.31 -7.53 5.19
C VAL A 121 8.25 -6.58 5.93
N ASN A 122 9.11 -7.15 6.77
CA ASN A 122 10.23 -6.40 7.35
C ASN A 122 11.37 -6.28 6.30
N PRO A 123 11.86 -5.06 5.98
CA PRO A 123 12.96 -4.86 5.04
C PRO A 123 14.24 -5.62 5.40
N THR A 124 14.52 -5.81 6.69
CA THR A 124 15.70 -6.53 7.20
C THR A 124 15.48 -8.04 7.26
N HIS A 125 14.22 -8.48 7.45
CA HIS A 125 13.83 -9.89 7.55
C HIS A 125 12.82 -10.28 6.47
N ARG A 126 13.21 -10.16 5.20
CA ARG A 126 12.30 -10.28 4.03
C ARG A 126 11.59 -11.63 3.86
N LYS A 127 12.02 -12.66 4.59
CA LYS A 127 11.40 -13.99 4.57
C LYS A 127 10.12 -14.02 5.42
N GLU A 128 10.03 -13.16 6.41
CA GLU A 128 8.87 -13.08 7.29
C GLU A 128 7.79 -12.23 6.65
N ARG A 129 6.57 -12.77 6.68
CA ARG A 129 5.39 -12.17 6.07
C ARG A 129 4.23 -12.32 7.03
N ILE A 130 3.51 -11.24 7.25
CA ILE A 130 2.26 -11.27 8.02
C ILE A 130 1.17 -10.60 7.20
N SER A 131 -0.06 -11.10 7.35
CA SER A 131 -1.21 -10.45 6.73
C SER A 131 -1.44 -9.08 7.38
N PHE A 132 -1.72 -8.07 6.57
CA PHE A 132 -2.09 -6.76 7.08
C PHE A 132 -3.57 -6.73 7.43
N ASN A 133 -3.86 -6.51 8.70
CA ASN A 133 -5.21 -6.46 9.25
C ASN A 133 -5.26 -5.43 10.40
N LYS A 134 -6.43 -5.32 11.05
CA LYS A 134 -6.63 -4.41 12.18
C LYS A 134 -5.63 -4.63 13.34
N GLU A 135 -5.26 -5.87 13.63
CA GLU A 135 -4.30 -6.18 14.70
C GLU A 135 -2.90 -5.68 14.34
N ALA A 136 -2.42 -5.97 13.13
CA ALA A 136 -1.14 -5.48 12.64
C ALA A 136 -1.10 -3.93 12.62
N LEU A 137 -2.18 -3.28 12.18
CA LEU A 137 -2.30 -1.83 12.24
C LEU A 137 -2.21 -1.30 13.68
N THR A 138 -2.86 -1.96 14.63
CA THR A 138 -2.83 -1.56 16.05
C THR A 138 -1.41 -1.56 16.58
N LYS A 139 -0.63 -2.60 16.28
CA LYS A 139 0.80 -2.68 16.65
C LYS A 139 1.62 -1.58 15.98
N ILE A 140 1.38 -1.29 14.71
CA ILE A 140 2.03 -0.18 13.98
C ILE A 140 1.75 1.18 14.63
N ILE A 141 0.48 1.45 14.98
CA ILE A 141 0.09 2.72 15.64
C ILE A 141 0.74 2.84 17.01
N LYS A 142 0.84 1.73 17.76
CA LYS A 142 1.50 1.69 19.07
C LYS A 142 3.02 1.67 18.99
N ASP A 143 3.59 1.62 17.78
CA ASP A 143 5.04 1.54 17.53
C ASP A 143 5.66 0.33 18.25
N GLU A 144 4.94 -0.80 18.18
CA GLU A 144 5.33 -2.12 18.66
C GLU A 144 5.95 -2.94 17.51
N GLU A 145 6.93 -3.79 17.83
CA GLU A 145 7.52 -4.68 16.83
C GLU A 145 6.49 -5.73 16.36
N LEU A 146 6.46 -5.94 15.04
CA LEU A 146 5.52 -6.85 14.38
C LEU A 146 6.11 -8.25 14.16
N PHE A 147 7.45 -8.32 14.12
CA PHE A 147 8.22 -9.50 13.75
C PHE A 147 9.11 -9.89 14.92
N GLU A 148 8.91 -11.09 15.47
CA GLU A 148 9.67 -11.63 16.61
C GLU A 148 11.06 -12.16 16.23
#